data_AF-A0A7T5E385-F1
#
_entry.id   AF-A0A7T5E385-F1
#
_cell.length_a   1.000
_cell.length_b   1.000
_cell.length_c   1.000
_cell.angle_alpha   90.00
_cell.angle_beta   90.00
_cell.angle_gamma   90.00
#
_symmetry.space_group_name_H-M   'P 1'
#
loop_
_entity.id
_entity.type
_entity.pdbx_description
1 polymer ?
#
loop_
_entity_poly.entity_id
_entity_poly.type
_entity_poly.pdbx_seq_one_letter_code
_entity_poly.pdbx_strand_id
1 'polypeptide(L)'
;MQGVVNLRREATLTVVVGSSNQNVQAIEAVIDTGFTGFLSLPSAIITTLNLPWSASDIVTLGDGSETLFDLYTAVVPLKIPAFAS
;
A
#
# COMPACT_ATOMS: atom_id res chain seq x y z
N MET A 1 -9.32 12.11 -6.31
CA MET A 1 -7.96 11.61 -6.01
C MET A 1 -7.10 11.89 -7.24
N GLN A 2 -5.93 12.49 -7.09
CA GLN A 2 -5.02 12.82 -8.20
C GLN A 2 -3.68 12.13 -7.96
N GLY A 3 -3.11 11.52 -9.00
CA GLY A 3 -1.76 10.96 -8.99
C GLY A 3 -0.83 11.76 -9.89
N VAL A 4 0.46 11.44 -9.86
CA VAL A 4 1.50 12.07 -10.69
C VAL A 4 2.33 11.01 -11.40
N VAL A 5 2.89 11.34 -12.57
CA VAL A 5 3.90 10.49 -13.20
C VAL A 5 5.26 11.05 -12.85
N ASN A 6 6.09 10.25 -12.18
CA ASN A 6 7.41 10.68 -11.74
C ASN A 6 8.44 10.64 -12.90
N LEU A 7 9.67 11.09 -12.65
CA LEU A 7 10.74 11.11 -13.67
C LEU A 7 11.15 9.72 -14.17
N ARG A 8 10.80 8.66 -13.43
CA ARG A 8 11.02 7.26 -13.81
C ARG A 8 9.87 6.67 -14.63
N ARG A 9 8.88 7.50 -14.99
CA ARG A 9 7.65 7.12 -15.73
C ARG A 9 6.73 6.17 -14.95
N GLU A 10 6.83 6.19 -13.63
CA GLU A 10 5.92 5.46 -12.75
C GLU A 10 4.72 6.37 -12.44
N ALA A 11 3.51 5.86 -12.63
CA ALA A 11 2.33 6.52 -12.10
C ALA A 11 2.30 6.29 -10.58
N THR A 12 2.33 7.37 -9.80
CA THR A 12 2.30 7.31 -8.34
C THR A 12 1.05 7.98 -7.77
N LEU A 13 0.65 7.48 -6.61
CA LEU A 13 -0.46 8.00 -5.84
C LEU A 13 -0.08 8.02 -4.35
N THR A 14 -0.30 9.14 -3.68
CA THR A 14 -0.21 9.20 -2.23
C THR A 14 -1.38 8.43 -1.60
N VAL A 15 -1.07 7.38 -0.85
CA VAL A 15 -2.04 6.58 -0.08
C VAL A 15 -1.75 6.75 1.39
N VAL A 16 -2.79 6.95 2.20
CA VAL A 16 -2.67 6.92 3.67
C VAL A 16 -2.98 5.51 4.11
N VAL A 17 -2.07 4.90 4.86
CA VAL A 17 -2.20 3.55 5.42
C VAL A 17 -2.13 3.66 6.94
N GLY A 18 -2.95 2.91 7.64
CA GLY A 18 -2.96 2.90 9.09
C GLY A 18 -3.25 1.54 9.70
N SER A 19 -3.10 1.50 11.01
CA SER A 19 -3.58 0.41 11.86
C SER A 19 -4.91 0.80 12.51
N SER A 20 -5.64 -0.18 13.05
CA SER A 20 -6.94 0.03 13.71
C SER A 20 -6.86 0.96 14.93
N ASN A 21 -5.66 1.21 15.46
CA ASN A 21 -5.38 2.09 16.59
C ASN A 21 -5.14 3.57 16.22
N GLN A 22 -5.57 4.02 15.03
CA GLN A 22 -5.50 5.40 14.54
C GLN A 22 -4.09 5.94 14.21
N ASN A 23 -3.04 5.13 14.29
CA ASN A 23 -1.74 5.50 13.72
C ASN A 23 -1.80 5.37 12.19
N VAL A 24 -1.45 6.45 11.49
CA VAL A 24 -1.48 6.53 10.02
C VAL A 24 -0.18 7.08 9.47
N GLN A 25 0.17 6.64 8.27
CA GLN A 25 1.32 7.13 7.50
C GLN A 25 0.94 7.32 6.04
N ALA A 26 1.32 8.45 5.46
CA ALA A 26 1.21 8.67 4.03
C ALA A 26 2.41 8.03 3.31
N ILE A 27 2.14 7.34 2.20
CA ILE A 27 3.14 6.69 1.37
C ILE A 27 2.89 7.03 -0.09
N GLU A 28 3.97 7.10 -0.88
CA GLU A 28 3.88 7.14 -2.34
C GLU A 28 3.80 5.71 -2.85
N ALA A 29 2.64 5.31 -3.37
CA ALA A 29 2.44 4.01 -3.99
C ALA A 29 2.63 4.12 -5.50
N VAL A 30 3.35 3.18 -6.10
CA VAL A 30 3.39 3.02 -7.56
C VAL A 30 2.17 2.21 -8.01
N ILE A 31 1.50 2.68 -9.05
CA ILE A 31 0.39 1.97 -9.68
C ILE A 31 0.98 0.95 -10.65
N ASP A 32 0.87 -0.32 -10.32
CA ASP A 32 1.14 -1.44 -11.22
C ASP A 32 -0.19 -1.94 -11.81
N THR A 33 -0.28 -2.01 -13.14
CA THR A 33 -1.46 -2.54 -13.84
C THR A 33 -1.42 -4.07 -14.00
N GLY A 34 -0.29 -4.71 -13.72
CA GLY A 34 -0.10 -6.15 -13.83
C GLY A 34 -0.43 -6.94 -12.55
N PHE A 35 -0.55 -6.27 -11.40
CA PHE A 35 -0.85 -6.90 -10.12
C PHE A 35 -1.99 -6.17 -9.39
N THR A 36 -3.12 -6.86 -9.17
CA THR A 36 -4.34 -6.28 -8.56
C THR A 36 -4.68 -6.90 -7.21
N GLY A 37 -3.74 -7.60 -6.57
CA GLY A 37 -3.97 -8.34 -5.32
C GLY A 37 -3.99 -7.42 -4.10
N PHE A 38 -2.81 -7.05 -3.62
CA PHE A 38 -2.61 -6.32 -2.37
C PHE A 38 -1.66 -5.13 -2.56
N LEU A 39 -1.73 -4.15 -1.66
CA LEU A 39 -0.77 -3.06 -1.61
C LEU A 39 0.54 -3.55 -0.99
N SER A 40 1.64 -3.51 -1.75
CA SER A 40 2.98 -3.81 -1.21
C SER A 40 3.46 -2.66 -0.33
N LEU A 41 3.90 -2.98 0.89
CA LEU A 41 4.41 -2.01 1.86
C LEU A 41 5.85 -2.33 2.24
N PRO A 42 6.73 -1.32 2.38
CA PRO A 42 8.02 -1.50 3.03
C PRO A 42 7.86 -2.06 4.45
N SER A 43 8.70 -3.02 4.83
CA SER A 43 8.68 -3.65 6.15
C SER A 43 8.79 -2.64 7.30
N ALA A 44 9.52 -1.55 7.10
CA ALA A 44 9.62 -0.45 8.07
C ALA A 44 8.24 0.18 8.39
N ILE A 45 7.35 0.30 7.40
CA ILE A 45 5.99 0.84 7.61
C ILE A 45 5.13 -0.18 8.35
N ILE A 46 5.25 -1.47 8.01
CA ILE A 46 4.57 -2.57 8.72
C ILE A 46 4.95 -2.55 10.21
N THR A 47 6.24 -2.46 10.52
CA THR A 47 6.75 -2.39 11.90
C THR A 47 6.31 -1.10 12.61
N THR A 48 6.42 0.05 11.94
CA THR A 48 6.07 1.37 12.53
C THR A 48 4.59 1.46 12.89
N LEU A 49 3.71 0.94 12.03
CA LEU A 49 2.27 0.92 12.27
C LEU A 49 1.83 -0.27 13.14
N ASN A 50 2.75 -1.20 13.44
CA ASN A 50 2.47 -2.46 14.12
C ASN A 50 1.27 -3.20 13.48
N LEU A 51 1.34 -3.39 12.15
CA LEU A 51 0.24 -4.01 11.41
C LEU A 51 0.10 -5.49 11.81
N PRO A 52 -1.13 -5.98 12.09
CA PRO A 52 -1.35 -7.38 12.40
C PRO A 52 -1.02 -8.28 11.19
N TRP A 53 -0.18 -9.29 11.42
CA TRP A 53 0.00 -10.37 10.44
C TRP A 53 -1.31 -11.14 10.28
N SER A 54 -1.63 -11.52 9.04
CA SER A 54 -2.87 -12.21 8.69
C SER A 54 -2.62 -13.60 8.10
N ALA A 55 -1.72 -13.70 7.13
CA ALA A 55 -1.45 -14.94 6.38
C ALA A 55 -0.13 -14.82 5.62
N SER A 56 0.27 -15.91 4.96
CA SER A 56 1.31 -15.89 3.93
C SER A 56 0.76 -16.56 2.66
N ASP A 57 1.17 -16.09 1.50
CA ASP A 57 0.73 -16.62 0.20
C ASP A 57 1.88 -16.66 -0.83
N ILE A 58 1.83 -17.61 -1.75
CA ILE A 58 2.81 -17.73 -2.84
C ILE A 58 2.32 -16.86 -4.01
N VAL A 59 3.14 -15.92 -4.44
CA VAL A 59 2.84 -15.00 -5.54
C VAL A 59 3.83 -15.21 -6.68
N THR A 60 3.31 -15.23 -7.91
CA THR A 60 4.11 -15.24 -9.13
C THR A 60 4.51 -13.81 -9.51
N LEU A 61 5.82 -13.57 -9.66
CA LEU A 61 6.39 -12.29 -10.08
C LEU A 61 6.31 -12.11 -11.61
N GLY A 62 6.55 -10.89 -12.08
CA GLY A 62 6.50 -10.56 -13.51
C GLY A 62 7.51 -11.30 -14.39
N ASP A 63 8.53 -11.93 -13.79
CA ASP A 63 9.50 -12.80 -14.48
C ASP A 63 9.10 -14.29 -14.47
N GLY A 64 7.94 -14.62 -13.89
CA GLY A 64 7.41 -15.97 -13.79
C GLY A 64 7.92 -16.77 -12.58
N SER A 65 8.84 -16.21 -11.77
CA SER A 65 9.27 -16.84 -10.53
C SER A 65 8.19 -16.77 -9.45
N GLU A 66 8.21 -17.71 -8.51
CA GLU A 66 7.30 -17.71 -7.36
C GLU A 66 8.05 -17.31 -6.08
N THR A 67 7.38 -16.56 -5.20
CA THR A 67 7.92 -16.19 -3.90
C THR A 67 6.83 -16.12 -2.84
N LEU A 68 7.21 -16.33 -1.57
CA LEU A 68 6.29 -16.26 -0.44
C LEU A 68 6.22 -14.83 0.09
N PHE A 69 5.01 -14.27 0.16
CA PHE A 69 4.75 -12.97 0.79
C PHE A 69 3.93 -13.12 2.06
N ASP A 70 4.26 -12.33 3.08
CA ASP A 70 3.41 -12.13 4.25
C ASP A 70 2.38 -11.04 4.00
N LEU A 71 1.13 -11.33 4.36
CA LEU A 71 -0.02 -10.45 4.24
C LEU A 71 -0.36 -9.88 5.62
N TYR A 72 -0.53 -8.56 5.68
CA TYR A 72 -0.84 -7.82 6.90
C TYR A 72 -2.14 -7.03 6.74
N THR A 73 -2.93 -6.97 7.81
CA THR A 73 -4.18 -6.22 7.82
C THR A 73 -3.90 -4.74 8.07
N ALA A 74 -4.39 -3.88 7.17
CA ALA A 74 -4.28 -2.43 7.28
C ALA A 74 -5.61 -1.74 6.98
N VAL A 75 -5.74 -0.49 7.42
CA VAL A 75 -6.87 0.39 7.09
C VAL A 75 -6.38 1.48 6.14
N VAL A 76 -7.13 1.72 5.06
CA VAL A 76 -6.93 2.87 4.18
C VAL A 76 -8.05 3.86 4.48
N PRO A 77 -7.82 4.90 5.32
CA PRO A 77 -8.85 5.86 5.65
C PRO A 77 -9.21 6.69 4.41
N LEU A 78 -10.50 6.73 4.09
CA LEU A 78 -11.03 7.62 3.06
C LEU A 78 -10.89 9.06 3.57
N LYS A 79 -10.01 9.86 2.97
CA LYS A 79 -9.97 11.30 3.24
C LYS A 79 -11.15 11.95 2.52
N ILE A 80 -12.29 12.07 3.20
CA ILE A 80 -13.38 12.92 2.72
C ILE A 80 -12.86 14.36 2.84
N PRO A 81 -12.73 15.13 1.74
CA PRO A 81 -12.39 16.55 1.87
C PRO A 81 -13.53 17.20 2.65
N ALA A 82 -13.21 17.77 3.81
CA ALA A 82 -14.14 18.64 4.51
C ALA A 82 -14.46 19.79 3.55
N PHE A 83 -15.70 19.86 3.07
CA PHE A 83 -16.18 21.07 2.42
C PHE A 83 -16.14 22.15 3.50
N ALA A 84 -15.23 23.11 3.35
CA ALA A 84 -15.19 24.29 4.19
C ALA A 84 -16.50 25.06 3.98
N SER A 85 -17.23 25.29 5.08
CA SER A 85 -18.41 26.14 5.17
C SER A 85 -18.08 27.60 4.91
#